data_AF-A0A4Q4XMN7-F1
#
_entry.id   AF-A0A4Q4XMN7-F1
#
_cell.length_a   1.000
_cell.length_b   1.000
_cell.length_c   1.000
_cell.angle_alpha   90.00
_cell.angle_beta   90.00
_cell.angle_gamma   90.00
#
_symmetry.space_group_name_H-M   'P 1'
#
loop_
_entity.id
_entity.type
_entity.pdbx_description
1 polymer ?
#
loop_
_entity_poly.entity_id
_entity_poly.type
_entity_poly.pdbx_seq_one_letter_code
_entity_poly.pdbx_strand_id
1 'polypeptide(L)'
;MLADDKVQYDTNCPAAPTRNDRELGDNVNMNMTLFEQLISTSKDGVTLSFEDAAEHHHRRHNDSKANNPNFRFGNQMAICSLAQYANMFGVLGRAGKHGLNTLYVEDVKKFYLDDDWPVGYARREMPYYSPEANSYIDRMSLHIGYQIQRPYPPGDKDGIDVEPETAKFQLPKGCTEWRGNHGSEL
;
A
#
# COMPACT_ATOMS: atom_id res chain seq x y z
N MET A 1 9.59 -1.42 -24.26
CA MET A 1 8.88 -2.24 -23.27
C MET A 1 9.17 -3.68 -23.61
N LEU A 2 10.07 -4.32 -22.87
CA LEU A 2 10.36 -5.75 -23.02
C LEU A 2 9.09 -6.55 -22.66
N ALA A 3 8.93 -7.77 -23.17
CA ALA A 3 7.74 -8.60 -22.86
C ALA A 3 7.53 -8.76 -21.33
N ASP A 4 8.64 -8.74 -20.61
CA ASP A 4 8.76 -8.83 -19.17
C ASP A 4 8.33 -7.56 -18.40
N ASP A 5 8.41 -6.38 -19.02
CA ASP A 5 7.95 -5.12 -18.43
C ASP A 5 6.44 -5.09 -18.28
N LYS A 6 5.70 -5.71 -19.21
CA LYS A 6 4.23 -5.79 -19.13
C LYS A 6 3.80 -6.56 -17.88
N VAL A 7 4.45 -7.68 -17.57
CA VAL A 7 4.12 -8.42 -16.34
C VAL A 7 4.49 -7.59 -15.11
N GLN A 8 5.65 -6.92 -15.12
CA GLN A 8 6.14 -6.17 -13.96
C GLN A 8 5.38 -4.88 -13.67
N TYR A 9 4.78 -4.23 -14.68
CA TYR A 9 4.14 -2.92 -14.54
C TYR A 9 2.66 -2.89 -14.98
N ASP A 10 2.09 -4.00 -15.47
CA ASP A 10 0.64 -4.14 -15.64
C ASP A 10 0.02 -5.14 -14.64
N THR A 11 0.79 -6.10 -14.09
CA THR A 11 0.27 -7.12 -13.16
C THR A 11 0.96 -7.09 -11.80
N ASN A 12 2.28 -7.01 -11.77
CA ASN A 12 3.05 -6.80 -10.54
C ASN A 12 3.27 -5.29 -10.31
N CYS A 13 3.80 -4.92 -9.15
CA CYS A 13 4.18 -3.55 -8.85
C CYS A 13 5.36 -3.50 -7.88
N PRO A 14 6.20 -2.46 -7.98
CA PRO A 14 7.24 -2.21 -6.99
C PRO A 14 6.63 -1.82 -5.63
N ALA A 15 7.46 -1.79 -4.59
CA ALA A 15 7.07 -1.48 -3.21
C ALA A 15 6.00 -2.43 -2.61
N ALA A 16 5.95 -3.67 -3.11
CA ALA A 16 5.11 -4.73 -2.54
C ALA A 16 5.41 -4.96 -1.05
N PRO A 17 4.40 -5.35 -0.24
CA PRO A 17 4.54 -5.48 1.21
C PRO A 17 5.52 -6.58 1.63
N THR A 18 5.63 -7.66 0.86
CA THR A 18 6.35 -8.87 1.30
C THR A 18 7.22 -9.50 0.20
N ARG A 19 7.37 -8.84 -0.95
CA ARG A 19 8.18 -9.31 -2.10
C ARG A 19 9.18 -8.23 -2.49
N ASN A 20 10.33 -8.62 -3.00
CA ASN A 20 11.30 -7.66 -3.53
C ASN A 20 10.75 -6.98 -4.78
N ASP A 21 11.25 -5.78 -5.06
CA ASP A 21 11.21 -5.27 -6.42
C ASP A 21 12.05 -6.19 -7.33
N ARG A 22 11.62 -6.35 -8.58
CA ARG A 22 12.29 -7.23 -9.54
C ARG A 22 13.78 -6.94 -9.71
N GLU A 23 14.16 -5.66 -9.75
CA GLU A 23 15.56 -5.25 -9.91
C GLU A 23 16.40 -5.50 -8.64
N LEU A 24 15.74 -5.70 -7.49
CA LEU A 24 16.39 -5.91 -6.20
C LEU A 24 16.48 -7.39 -5.83
N GLY A 25 15.76 -8.28 -6.54
CA GLY A 25 15.83 -9.72 -6.32
C GLY A 25 14.55 -10.45 -6.71
N ASP A 26 14.29 -11.55 -6.01
CA ASP A 26 13.11 -12.38 -6.23
C ASP A 26 11.82 -11.63 -5.86
N ASN A 27 11.01 -11.32 -6.89
CA ASN A 27 9.74 -10.61 -6.79
C ASN A 27 8.51 -11.55 -6.79
N VAL A 28 8.72 -12.86 -6.72
CA VAL A 28 7.67 -13.89 -6.71
C VAL A 28 7.54 -14.48 -5.31
N ASN A 29 8.64 -14.98 -4.77
CA ASN A 29 8.64 -15.62 -3.46
C ASN A 29 8.61 -14.59 -2.34
N MET A 30 7.96 -14.95 -1.23
CA MET A 30 7.91 -14.08 -0.05
C MET A 30 9.32 -13.86 0.50
N ASN A 31 9.66 -12.59 0.71
CA ASN A 31 10.85 -12.18 1.44
C ASN A 31 10.50 -12.09 2.93
N MET A 32 11.08 -12.96 3.75
CA MET A 32 10.82 -13.02 5.18
C MET A 32 11.18 -11.73 5.93
N THR A 33 12.24 -11.02 5.52
CA THR A 33 12.59 -9.73 6.11
C THR A 33 11.50 -8.68 5.85
N LEU A 34 10.97 -8.61 4.63
CA LEU A 34 9.88 -7.70 4.30
C LEU A 34 8.57 -8.10 5.02
N PHE A 35 8.31 -9.40 5.14
CA PHE A 35 7.18 -9.89 5.92
C PHE A 35 7.27 -9.53 7.41
N GLU A 36 8.45 -9.69 8.02
CA GLU A 36 8.68 -9.29 9.40
C GLU A 36 8.52 -7.77 9.60
N GLN A 37 8.98 -6.95 8.65
CA GLN A 37 8.75 -5.50 8.65
C GLN A 37 7.27 -5.11 8.57
N LEU A 38 6.48 -5.85 7.78
CA LEU A 38 5.03 -5.68 7.73
C LEU A 38 4.43 -5.98 9.10
N ILE A 39 4.72 -7.15 9.67
CA ILE A 39 4.13 -7.52 10.96
C ILE A 39 4.55 -6.56 12.09
N SER A 40 5.79 -6.09 12.08
CA SER A 40 6.30 -5.15 13.08
C SER A 40 5.67 -3.76 13.00
N THR A 41 4.86 -3.46 11.98
CA THR A 41 4.15 -2.17 11.89
C THR A 41 2.95 -2.09 12.84
N SER A 42 2.48 -3.23 13.38
CA SER A 42 1.40 -3.25 14.36
C SER A 42 1.81 -2.52 15.64
N LYS A 43 1.18 -1.36 15.90
CA LYS A 43 1.49 -0.52 17.08
C LYS A 43 1.04 -1.14 18.40
N ASP A 44 0.02 -2.01 18.37
CA ASP A 44 -0.46 -2.72 19.56
C ASP A 44 0.01 -4.18 19.63
N GLY A 45 0.75 -4.65 18.63
CA GLY A 45 1.23 -6.03 18.52
C GLY A 45 0.15 -7.08 18.26
N VAL A 46 -1.11 -6.68 18.11
CA VAL A 46 -2.26 -7.60 17.97
C VAL A 46 -2.94 -7.42 16.62
N THR A 47 -3.09 -6.17 16.17
CA THR A 47 -3.84 -5.80 14.98
C THR A 47 -3.08 -4.82 14.11
N LEU A 48 -3.31 -4.88 12.80
CA LEU A 48 -2.87 -3.86 11.86
C LEU A 48 -4.04 -2.91 11.60
N SER A 49 -3.80 -1.60 11.74
CA SER A 49 -4.74 -0.57 11.26
C SER A 49 -4.41 -0.13 9.83
N PHE A 50 -5.33 0.59 9.18
CA PHE A 50 -5.05 1.19 7.86
C PHE A 50 -3.91 2.19 7.94
N GLU A 51 -3.79 2.92 9.05
CA GLU A 51 -2.71 3.86 9.30
C GLU A 51 -1.37 3.12 9.41
N ASP A 52 -1.31 2.00 10.14
CA ASP A 52 -0.08 1.20 10.23
C ASP A 52 0.33 0.65 8.86
N ALA A 53 -0.63 0.16 8.07
CA ALA A 53 -0.39 -0.32 6.71
C ALA A 53 0.07 0.80 5.77
N ALA A 54 -0.50 2.01 5.88
CA ALA A 54 -0.10 3.17 5.09
C ALA A 54 1.32 3.64 5.45
N GLU A 55 1.67 3.64 6.74
CA GLU A 55 3.03 3.96 7.20
C GLU A 55 4.06 2.91 6.72
N HIS A 56 3.68 1.62 6.71
CA HIS A 56 4.51 0.57 6.13
C HIS A 56 4.66 0.71 4.61
N HIS A 57 3.57 0.98 3.89
CA HIS A 57 3.60 1.25 2.45
C HIS A 57 4.58 2.38 2.13
N HIS A 58 4.52 3.48 2.87
CA HIS A 58 5.40 4.62 2.66
C HIS A 58 6.89 4.30 2.86
N ARG A 59 7.20 3.46 3.86
CA ARG A 59 8.57 2.94 4.04
C ARG A 59 9.00 2.09 2.84
N ARG A 60 8.16 1.15 2.40
CA ARG A 60 8.43 0.29 1.23
C ARG A 60 8.61 1.09 -0.06
N HIS A 61 7.81 2.14 -0.24
CA HIS A 61 7.93 3.09 -1.34
C HIS A 61 9.33 3.73 -1.34
N ASN A 62 9.70 4.40 -0.24
CA ASN A 62 10.98 5.11 -0.15
C ASN A 62 12.19 4.17 -0.24
N ASP A 63 12.12 2.99 0.35
CA ASP A 63 13.17 1.97 0.22
C ASP A 63 13.34 1.52 -1.24
N SER A 64 12.23 1.33 -1.95
CA SER A 64 12.25 0.92 -3.36
C SER A 64 12.78 2.06 -4.23
N LYS A 65 12.32 3.29 -4.02
CA LYS A 65 12.81 4.49 -4.71
C LYS A 65 14.31 4.72 -4.52
N ALA A 66 14.83 4.48 -3.32
CA ALA A 66 16.24 4.69 -3.00
C ALA A 66 17.16 3.63 -3.64
N ASN A 67 16.68 2.40 -3.82
CA ASN A 67 17.53 1.27 -4.18
C ASN A 67 17.28 0.73 -5.60
N ASN A 68 16.08 0.88 -6.15
CA ASN A 68 15.72 0.36 -7.48
C ASN A 68 15.95 1.45 -8.55
N PRO A 69 16.97 1.30 -9.43
CA PRO A 69 17.27 2.31 -10.46
C PRO A 69 16.18 2.43 -11.53
N ASN A 70 15.28 1.44 -11.64
CA ASN A 70 14.14 1.43 -12.56
C ASN A 70 12.80 1.65 -11.82
N PHE A 71 12.84 2.28 -10.63
CA PHE A 71 11.64 2.57 -9.87
C PHE A 71 10.72 3.51 -10.65
N ARG A 72 9.45 3.13 -10.76
CA ARG A 72 8.37 3.88 -11.42
C ARG A 72 7.14 3.78 -10.55
N PHE A 73 6.58 4.92 -10.15
CA PHE A 73 5.50 4.94 -9.17
C PHE A 73 4.39 5.95 -9.50
N GLY A 74 3.82 5.81 -10.71
CA GLY A 74 2.62 6.54 -11.11
C GLY A 74 1.36 6.10 -10.36
N ASN A 75 0.21 6.70 -10.66
CA ASN A 75 -1.09 6.39 -10.05
C ASN A 75 -1.47 4.89 -10.19
N GLN A 76 -1.16 4.27 -11.33
CA GLN A 76 -1.39 2.84 -11.53
C GLN A 76 -0.56 1.98 -10.57
N MET A 77 0.72 2.31 -10.37
CA MET A 77 1.60 1.57 -9.47
C MET A 77 1.24 1.80 -8.01
N ALA A 78 0.88 3.03 -7.64
CA ALA A 78 0.36 3.35 -6.31
C ALA A 78 -0.89 2.54 -5.98
N ILE A 79 -1.86 2.44 -6.92
CA ILE A 79 -3.04 1.58 -6.74
C ILE A 79 -2.66 0.11 -6.63
N CYS A 80 -1.80 -0.40 -7.51
CA CYS A 80 -1.40 -1.81 -7.46
C CYS A 80 -0.75 -2.14 -6.11
N SER A 81 0.17 -1.30 -5.63
CA SER A 81 0.87 -1.50 -4.36
C SER A 81 -0.10 -1.43 -3.17
N LEU A 82 -0.90 -0.36 -3.07
CA LEU A 82 -1.88 -0.20 -1.99
C LEU A 82 -2.99 -1.24 -2.02
N ALA A 83 -3.39 -1.73 -3.21
CA ALA A 83 -4.40 -2.77 -3.36
C ALA A 83 -3.97 -4.08 -2.69
N GLN A 84 -2.67 -4.38 -2.62
CA GLN A 84 -2.19 -5.57 -1.90
C GLN A 84 -2.53 -5.49 -0.41
N TYR A 85 -2.36 -4.31 0.21
CA TYR A 85 -2.79 -4.07 1.59
C TYR A 85 -4.31 -4.10 1.72
N ALA A 86 -5.01 -3.39 0.84
CA ALA A 86 -6.47 -3.35 0.84
C ALA A 86 -7.08 -4.76 0.76
N ASN A 87 -6.51 -5.63 -0.08
CA ASN A 87 -6.92 -7.02 -0.22
C ASN A 87 -6.70 -7.82 1.06
N MET A 88 -5.60 -7.62 1.80
CA MET A 88 -5.42 -8.24 3.12
C MET A 88 -6.56 -7.86 4.07
N PHE A 89 -6.89 -6.57 4.16
CA PHE A 89 -8.01 -6.10 4.99
C PHE A 89 -9.36 -6.65 4.50
N GLY A 90 -9.60 -6.65 3.19
CA GLY A 90 -10.85 -7.07 2.60
C GLY A 90 -11.12 -8.57 2.72
N VAL A 91 -10.06 -9.39 2.65
CA VAL A 91 -10.13 -10.86 2.67
C VAL A 91 -10.03 -11.41 4.09
N LEU A 92 -9.04 -10.97 4.88
CA LEU A 92 -8.75 -11.52 6.20
C LEU A 92 -9.35 -10.70 7.36
N GLY A 93 -9.78 -9.46 7.09
CA GLY A 93 -10.40 -8.61 8.09
C GLY A 93 -11.69 -9.20 8.63
N ARG A 94 -11.88 -9.08 9.94
CA ARG A 94 -13.10 -9.51 10.64
C ARG A 94 -13.53 -8.49 11.68
N ALA A 95 -14.74 -8.65 12.21
CA ALA A 95 -15.26 -7.78 13.26
C ALA A 95 -14.32 -7.77 14.48
N GLY A 96 -13.93 -6.58 14.92
CA GLY A 96 -13.00 -6.40 16.02
C GLY A 96 -12.77 -4.92 16.37
N LYS A 97 -11.60 -4.63 16.95
CA LYS A 97 -11.19 -3.33 17.49
C LYS A 97 -11.33 -2.17 16.49
N HIS A 98 -11.05 -2.41 15.22
CA HIS A 98 -11.04 -1.40 14.14
C HIS A 98 -12.29 -1.49 13.24
N GLY A 99 -13.36 -2.13 13.73
CA GLY A 99 -14.60 -2.34 12.98
C GLY A 99 -14.63 -3.68 12.24
N LEU A 100 -15.38 -3.75 11.14
CA LEU A 100 -15.63 -4.98 10.39
C LEU A 100 -14.41 -5.54 9.66
N ASN A 101 -13.35 -4.75 9.52
CA ASN A 101 -12.12 -5.10 8.79
C ASN A 101 -10.91 -5.08 9.73
N THR A 102 -11.09 -5.49 10.99
CA THR A 102 -9.96 -5.61 11.91
C THR A 102 -9.05 -6.73 11.43
N LEU A 103 -7.81 -6.40 11.08
CA LEU A 103 -6.81 -7.33 10.59
C LEU A 103 -5.90 -7.77 11.74
N TYR A 104 -6.01 -9.04 12.16
CA TYR A 104 -5.19 -9.59 13.23
C TYR A 104 -3.83 -10.03 12.70
N VAL A 105 -2.77 -9.74 13.45
CA VAL A 105 -1.38 -10.12 13.09
C VAL A 105 -1.23 -11.63 12.90
N GLU A 106 -1.83 -12.42 13.79
CA GLU A 106 -1.75 -13.89 13.71
C GLU A 106 -2.51 -14.44 12.49
N ASP A 107 -3.60 -13.80 12.08
CA ASP A 107 -4.36 -14.20 10.89
C ASP A 107 -3.51 -13.95 9.62
N VAL A 108 -2.76 -12.84 9.58
CA VAL A 108 -1.81 -12.54 8.49
C VAL A 108 -0.66 -13.56 8.48
N LYS A 109 -0.08 -13.90 9.63
CA LYS A 109 0.97 -14.93 9.73
C LYS A 109 0.48 -16.28 9.23
N LYS A 110 -0.69 -16.73 9.69
CA LYS A 110 -1.27 -18.01 9.27
C LYS A 110 -1.47 -18.05 7.75
N PHE A 111 -2.02 -16.98 7.18
CA PHE A 111 -2.26 -16.89 5.74
C PHE A 111 -0.97 -16.88 4.90
N TYR A 112 0.03 -16.08 5.30
CA TYR A 112 1.26 -15.92 4.50
C TYR A 112 2.28 -17.04 4.72
N LEU A 113 2.43 -17.54 5.94
CA LEU A 113 3.48 -18.52 6.30
C LEU A 113 3.04 -19.97 6.03
N ASP A 114 1.77 -20.28 6.31
CA ASP A 114 1.28 -21.65 6.21
C ASP A 114 0.49 -21.90 4.91
N ASP A 115 0.26 -20.86 4.11
CA ASP A 115 -0.63 -20.88 2.93
C ASP A 115 -2.01 -21.47 3.25
N ASP A 116 -2.55 -21.09 4.41
CA ASP A 116 -3.75 -21.68 5.00
C ASP A 116 -4.65 -20.60 5.62
N TRP A 117 -5.93 -20.91 5.77
CA TRP A 117 -6.89 -19.96 6.33
C TRP A 117 -6.70 -19.79 7.84
N PRO A 118 -6.94 -18.58 8.39
CA PRO A 118 -6.95 -18.38 9.83
C PRO A 118 -7.92 -19.32 10.55
N VAL A 119 -7.59 -19.72 11.78
CA VAL A 119 -8.46 -20.59 12.58
C VAL A 119 -9.77 -19.86 12.88
N GLY A 120 -10.90 -20.50 12.57
CA GLY A 120 -12.21 -19.89 12.74
C GLY A 120 -12.54 -18.82 11.70
N TYR A 121 -11.76 -18.74 10.61
CA TYR A 121 -12.08 -17.89 9.48
C TYR A 121 -13.43 -18.28 8.87
N ALA A 122 -14.33 -17.32 8.77
CA ALA A 122 -15.55 -17.41 8.00
C ALA A 122 -15.47 -16.41 6.86
N ARG A 123 -15.68 -16.89 5.63
CA ARG A 123 -15.75 -16.02 4.46
C ARG A 123 -16.85 -14.98 4.67
N ARG A 124 -16.57 -13.73 4.31
CA ARG A 124 -17.55 -12.64 4.31
C ARG A 124 -18.77 -13.01 3.44
N GLU A 125 -19.97 -12.69 3.95
CA GLU A 125 -21.22 -12.90 3.21
C GLU A 125 -21.34 -11.94 2.02
N MET A 126 -20.88 -10.69 2.20
CA MET A 126 -20.82 -9.72 1.11
C MET A 126 -19.51 -9.84 0.33
N PRO A 127 -19.55 -9.79 -1.01
CA PRO A 127 -18.35 -9.81 -1.82
C PRO A 127 -17.49 -8.58 -1.52
N TYR A 128 -16.19 -8.79 -1.37
CA TYR A 128 -15.20 -7.73 -1.40
C TYR A 128 -14.81 -7.47 -2.86
N TYR A 129 -14.92 -6.21 -3.32
CA TYR A 129 -14.65 -5.82 -4.70
C TYR A 129 -14.25 -4.34 -4.79
N SER A 130 -14.01 -3.87 -6.02
CA SER A 130 -13.29 -2.62 -6.31
C SER A 130 -13.76 -1.36 -5.56
N PRO A 131 -15.05 -1.07 -5.32
CA PRO A 131 -15.46 0.11 -4.57
C PRO A 131 -14.95 0.11 -3.13
N GLU A 132 -15.05 -1.02 -2.44
CA GLU A 132 -14.56 -1.15 -1.07
C GLU A 132 -13.03 -1.12 -1.04
N ALA A 133 -12.38 -1.83 -1.97
CA ALA A 133 -10.92 -1.77 -2.12
C ALA A 133 -10.41 -0.34 -2.35
N ASN A 134 -11.03 0.41 -3.26
CA ASN A 134 -10.68 1.80 -3.53
C ASN A 134 -10.86 2.70 -2.30
N SER A 135 -11.88 2.46 -1.48
CA SER A 135 -12.07 3.22 -0.24
C SER A 135 -10.91 3.04 0.74
N TYR A 136 -10.33 1.84 0.81
CA TYR A 136 -9.18 1.56 1.66
C TYR A 136 -7.90 2.16 1.07
N ILE A 137 -7.71 2.01 -0.24
CA ILE A 137 -6.59 2.60 -0.98
C ILE A 137 -6.57 4.11 -0.78
N ASP A 138 -7.70 4.80 -0.98
CA ASP A 138 -7.81 6.24 -0.85
C ASP A 138 -7.61 6.67 0.62
N ARG A 139 -8.08 5.89 1.60
CA ARG A 139 -7.80 6.15 3.02
C ARG A 139 -6.30 6.08 3.33
N MET A 140 -5.61 5.06 2.83
CA MET A 140 -4.17 4.90 3.04
C MET A 140 -3.37 6.00 2.33
N SER A 141 -3.68 6.33 1.07
CA SER A 141 -2.98 7.40 0.35
C SER A 141 -3.18 8.77 1.00
N LEU A 142 -4.40 9.08 1.46
CA LEU A 142 -4.71 10.31 2.19
C LEU A 142 -3.99 10.41 3.54
N HIS A 143 -3.77 9.27 4.20
CA HIS A 143 -2.97 9.20 5.42
C HIS A 143 -1.50 9.55 5.13
N ILE A 144 -0.94 9.01 4.03
CA ILE A 144 0.42 9.33 3.56
C ILE A 144 0.53 10.80 3.13
N GLY A 145 -0.51 11.36 2.51
CA GLY A 145 -0.56 12.77 2.13
C GLY A 145 -0.74 13.05 0.64
N TYR A 146 -1.23 12.07 -0.13
CA TYR A 146 -1.52 12.24 -1.55
C TYR A 146 -2.88 11.65 -1.94
N GLN A 147 -3.34 12.03 -3.13
CA GLN A 147 -4.57 11.52 -3.73
C GLN A 147 -4.26 10.88 -5.06
N ILE A 148 -4.85 9.71 -5.29
CA ILE A 148 -4.70 9.00 -6.55
C ILE A 148 -5.67 9.58 -7.58
N GLN A 149 -5.11 10.17 -8.64
CA GLN A 149 -5.88 10.78 -9.71
C GLN A 149 -6.55 9.70 -10.58
N ARG A 150 -7.84 9.87 -10.86
CA ARG A 150 -8.63 9.01 -11.74
C ARG A 150 -9.52 9.87 -12.66
N PRO A 151 -9.58 9.64 -13.99
CA PRO A 151 -8.77 8.68 -14.75
C PRO A 151 -7.27 9.03 -14.71
N TYR A 152 -6.41 8.05 -14.94
CA TYR A 152 -4.95 8.26 -14.91
C TYR A 152 -4.54 9.22 -16.03
N PRO A 153 -3.60 10.15 -15.76
CA PRO A 153 -3.11 11.07 -16.77
C PRO A 153 -2.36 10.33 -17.89
N PRO A 154 -2.32 10.87 -19.12
CA PRO A 154 -1.44 10.35 -20.17
C PRO A 154 0.02 10.29 -19.68
N GLY A 155 0.70 9.16 -19.88
CA GLY A 155 2.08 8.96 -19.42
C GLY A 155 2.22 8.51 -17.96
N ASP A 156 1.13 8.20 -17.24
CA ASP A 156 1.20 7.70 -15.85
C ASP A 156 2.09 6.45 -15.70
N LYS A 157 2.07 5.58 -16.73
CA LYS A 157 2.92 4.38 -16.82
C LYS A 157 4.42 4.69 -16.94
N ASP A 158 4.78 5.92 -17.34
CA ASP A 158 6.17 6.36 -17.46
C ASP A 158 6.76 6.79 -16.11
N GLY A 159 5.95 6.81 -15.03
CA GLY A 159 6.47 6.69 -13.67
C GLY A 159 6.89 7.98 -12.98
N ILE A 160 6.19 9.09 -13.22
CA ILE A 160 6.29 10.24 -12.30
C ILE A 160 5.79 9.76 -10.94
N ASP A 161 6.68 9.79 -9.95
CA ASP A 161 6.37 9.44 -8.58
C ASP A 161 5.24 10.32 -8.04
N VAL A 162 4.12 9.69 -7.68
CA VAL A 162 2.94 10.38 -7.12
C VAL A 162 2.96 10.44 -5.59
N GLU A 163 3.82 9.65 -4.95
CA GLU A 163 3.90 9.60 -3.50
C GLU A 163 4.96 10.61 -2.99
N PRO A 164 4.62 11.47 -2.02
CA PRO A 164 5.59 12.43 -1.50
C PRO A 164 6.74 11.72 -0.78
N GLU A 165 7.96 12.24 -0.90
CA GLU A 165 9.13 11.69 -0.18
C GLU A 165 8.98 11.76 1.34
N THR A 166 8.30 12.81 1.83
CA THR A 166 7.97 12.98 3.24
C THR A 166 6.45 12.87 3.40
N ALA A 167 6.01 11.88 4.17
CA ALA A 167 4.59 11.69 4.45
C ALA A 167 4.05 12.75 5.42
N LYS A 168 2.75 13.05 5.28
CA LYS A 168 1.97 13.94 6.14
C LYS A 168 2.12 13.60 7.62
N PHE A 169 2.16 12.32 7.99
CA PHE A 169 2.29 11.89 9.38
C PHE A 169 3.70 12.10 9.96
N GLN A 170 4.71 12.37 9.12
CA GLN A 170 6.08 12.71 9.53
C GLN A 170 6.27 14.21 9.73
N LEU A 171 5.35 15.04 9.23
CA LEU A 171 5.46 16.50 9.35
C LEU A 171 5.24 16.96 10.80
N PRO A 172 5.97 17.98 11.28
CA PRO A 172 5.72 18.57 12.59
C PRO A 172 4.27 19.05 12.69
N LYS A 173 3.62 18.78 13.84
CA LYS A 173 2.29 19.31 14.15
C LYS A 173 2.37 20.84 14.25
N GLY A 174 2.16 21.54 13.12
CA GLY A 174 2.26 23.00 13.02
C GLY A 174 2.42 23.53 11.59
N CYS A 175 2.87 22.73 10.62
CA CYS A 175 2.95 23.15 9.23
C CYS A 175 1.63 22.93 8.48
N THR A 176 0.56 23.62 8.89
CA THR A 176 -0.58 23.91 8.02
C THR A 176 -0.48 25.36 7.56
N GLU A 177 0.50 25.67 6.71
CA GLU A 177 0.38 26.82 5.80
C GLU A 177 -0.05 26.30 4.45
N TRP A 178 -1.37 26.18 4.26
CA TRP A 178 -1.96 26.27 2.93
C TRP A 178 -1.72 27.71 2.44
N ARG A 179 -0.62 27.97 1.73
CA ARG A 179 -0.51 29.17 0.90
C ARG A 179 -1.28 28.90 -0.39
N GLY A 180 -2.59 29.11 -0.31
CA GLY A 180 -3.42 29.30 -1.49
C GLY A 180 -2.85 30.48 -2.26
N ASN A 181 -2.31 30.19 -3.44
CA ASN A 181 -1.85 31.19 -4.39
C ASN A 181 -3.10 31.84 -5.01
N HIS A 182 -3.74 32.77 -4.28
CA HIS A 182 -4.64 33.71 -4.93
C HIS A 182 -3.77 34.76 -5.59
N GLY A 183 -3.48 34.49 -6.86
CA GLY A 183 -2.96 35.48 -7.78
C GLY A 183 -3.82 36.73 -7.68
N SER A 184 -3.19 37.80 -7.23
CA SER A 184 -3.60 39.16 -7.54
C SER A 184 -3.47 39.34 -9.05
N GLU A 185 -4.60 39.42 -9.74
CA GLU A 185 -4.68 40.15 -10.99
C GLU A 185 -5.78 41.20 -10.88
N LEU A 186 -5.42 42.36 -11.41
CA LEU A 186 -6.09 43.66 -11.39
C LEU A 186 -7.49 43.63 -11.99
#